data_AF-A0A850BVD7-F1
#
_entry.id   AF-A0A850BVD7-F1
#
_cell.length_a   1.000
_cell.length_b   1.000
_cell.length_c   1.000
_cell.angle_alpha   90.00
_cell.angle_beta   90.00
_cell.angle_gamma   90.00
#
_symmetry.space_group_name_H-M   'P 1'
#
loop_
_entity.id
_entity.type
_entity.pdbx_description
1 polymer ?
#
loop_
_entity_poly.entity_id
_entity_poly.type
_entity_poly.pdbx_seq_one_letter_code
_entity_poly.pdbx_strand_id
1 'polypeptide(L)' 'MRAICSYKQQDWRAAISQTVGKRNELESLARAERAKTGEYIRPILLLQAQPTYKNKPSITVEMVKECLLKDNQIPEDQIW' A
#
# COMPACT_ATOMS: atom_id res chain seq x y z
N MET A 1 -35.82 -5.02 2.63
CA MET A 1 -35.14 -4.00 1.80
C MET A 1 -33.65 -4.28 1.87
N ARG A 2 -33.07 -4.97 0.89
CA ARG A 2 -31.63 -5.28 0.86
C ARG A 2 -30.89 -4.05 0.33
N ALA A 3 -30.27 -3.30 1.22
CA ALA A 3 -29.32 -2.27 0.81
C ALA A 3 -28.11 -2.98 0.20
N ILE A 4 -28.04 -3.03 -1.13
CA ILE A 4 -26.83 -3.44 -1.84
C ILE A 4 -25.91 -2.22 -1.78
N CYS A 5 -25.09 -2.18 -0.74
CA CYS A 5 -24.10 -1.15 -0.53
C CYS A 5 -23.03 -1.26 -1.64
N SER A 6 -23.06 -0.35 -2.61
CA SER A 6 -22.10 -0.28 -3.73
C SER A 6 -20.77 0.37 -3.27
N TYR A 7 -20.12 -0.21 -2.26
CA TYR A 7 -18.96 0.38 -1.58
C TYR A 7 -17.60 -0.25 -1.94
N LYS A 8 -17.52 -1.20 -2.88
CA LYS A 8 -16.32 -2.04 -3.02
C LYS A 8 -15.09 -1.39 -3.68
N GLN A 9 -15.22 -0.27 -4.40
CA GLN A 9 -14.07 0.31 -5.12
C GLN A 9 -13.30 1.40 -4.34
N GLN A 10 -13.90 2.07 -3.36
CA GLN A 10 -13.22 3.13 -2.58
C GLN A 10 -12.43 2.62 -1.37
N ASP A 11 -12.56 1.34 -1.01
CA ASP A 11 -11.97 0.78 0.21
C ASP A 11 -10.48 0.44 0.06
N TRP A 12 -10.07 -0.12 -1.07
CA TRP A 12 -8.71 -0.64 -1.24
C TRP A 12 -7.64 0.46 -1.35
N ARG A 13 -7.95 1.60 -2.00
CA ARG A 13 -7.03 2.76 -2.06
C ARG A 13 -6.81 3.38 -0.68
N ALA A 14 -7.87 3.47 0.12
CA ALA A 14 -7.79 3.93 1.50
C ALA A 14 -6.99 2.96 2.38
N ALA A 15 -7.16 1.64 2.19
CA ALA A 15 -6.37 0.62 2.87
C ALA A 15 -4.87 0.72 2.53
N ILE A 16 -4.52 0.88 1.25
CA ILE A 16 -3.14 1.12 0.81
C ILE A 16 -2.58 2.38 1.48
N SER A 17 -3.31 3.49 1.42
CA SER A 17 -2.85 4.77 1.98
C SER A 17 -2.57 4.68 3.49
N GLN A 18 -3.44 4.02 4.25
CA GLN A 18 -3.23 3.78 5.68
C GLN A 18 -1.99 2.93 5.94
N THR A 19 -1.78 1.89 5.12
CA THR A 19 -0.65 0.97 5.32
C THR A 19 0.69 1.61 4.92
N VAL A 20 0.69 2.44 3.88
CA VAL A 20 1.85 3.29 3.53
C VAL A 20 2.15 4.27 4.66
N GLY A 21 1.13 4.92 5.23
CA GLY A 21 1.28 5.76 6.43
C GLY A 21 1.96 5.00 7.57
N LYS A 22 1.51 3.77 7.84
CA LYS A 22 2.11 2.94 8.89
C LYS A 22 3.57 2.56 8.61
N ARG A 23 3.91 2.25 7.35
CA ARG A 23 5.29 1.99 6.94
C ARG A 23 6.19 3.21 7.16
N ASN A 24 5.69 4.42 6.91
CA ASN A 24 6.44 5.66 7.11
C ASN A 24 6.65 5.99 8.61
N GLU A 25 5.68 5.66 9.46
CA GLU A 25 5.86 5.72 10.92
C GLU A 25 6.98 4.77 11.36
N LEU A 26 6.97 3.52 10.88
CA LEU A 26 8.01 2.54 11.18
C LEU A 26 9.39 2.96 10.66
N GLU A 27 9.46 3.60 9.50
CA GLU A 27 10.69 4.17 8.95
C GLU A 27 11.25 5.26 9.87
N SER A 28 10.38 6.11 10.42
CA SER A 28 10.78 7.15 11.36
C SER A 28 11.33 6.55 12.66
N LEU A 29 10.69 5.50 13.18
CA LEU A 29 11.17 4.77 14.35
C LEU A 29 12.49 4.06 14.07
N ALA A 30 12.62 3.39 12.93
CA ALA A 30 13.86 2.72 12.53
C ALA A 30 15.04 3.68 12.42
N ARG A 31 14.82 4.91 11.93
CA ARG A 31 15.85 5.96 11.90
C ARG A 31 16.22 6.42 13.30
N ALA A 32 15.25 6.58 14.19
CA ALA A 32 15.49 6.94 15.58
C ALA A 32 16.29 5.86 16.31
N GLU A 33 15.99 4.58 16.06
CA GLU A 33 16.75 3.45 16.63
C GLU A 33 18.16 3.38 16.04
N ARG A 34 18.32 3.55 14.72
CA ARG A 34 19.65 3.62 14.08
C ARG A 34 20.52 4.71 14.69
N ALA A 35 19.94 5.85 15.05
CA ALA A 35 20.69 6.92 15.70
C ALA A 35 21.21 6.53 17.10
N LYS A 36 20.56 5.58 17.79
CA LYS A 36 20.94 5.09 19.12
C LYS A 36 21.86 3.87 19.06
N THR A 37 21.58 2.92 18.17
CA THR A 37 22.24 1.61 18.15
C THR A 37 23.26 1.47 17.01
N GLY A 38 23.18 2.34 16.00
CA GLY A 38 23.95 2.24 14.75
C GLY A 38 23.33 1.29 13.72
N GLU A 39 22.38 0.44 14.12
CA GLU A 39 21.76 -0.58 13.26
C GLU A 39 20.48 -0.05 12.61
N TYR A 40 20.35 -0.27 11.29
CA TYR A 40 19.17 0.14 10.55
C TYR A 40 18.23 -1.04 10.28
N ILE A 41 16.97 -0.90 10.67
CA ILE A 41 15.91 -1.87 10.40
C ILE A 41 15.07 -1.33 9.25
N ARG A 42 15.09 -1.98 8.07
CA ARG A 42 14.31 -1.52 6.90
C ARG A 42 12.87 -2.03 6.97
N PRO A 43 11.85 -1.18 7.09
CA PRO A 43 10.46 -1.60 7.03
C PRO A 43 10.05 -1.92 5.58
N ILE A 44 9.41 -3.08 5.37
CA ILE A 44 8.93 -3.55 4.07
C ILE A 44 7.41 -3.69 4.10
N LEU A 45 6.74 -3.25 3.04
CA LEU A 45 5.31 -3.43 2.83
C LEU A 45 5.07 -4.42 1.68
N LEU A 46 4.34 -5.49 1.95
CA LEU A 46 3.92 -6.46 0.94
C LEU A 46 2.44 -6.22 0.57
N LEU A 47 2.16 -6.05 -0.71
CA LEU A 47 0.80 -5.89 -1.23
C LEU A 47 0.50 -7.01 -2.23
N GLN A 48 -0.69 -7.60 -2.13
CA GLN A 48 -1.18 -8.56 -3.11
C GLN A 48 -2.36 -7.99 -3.87
N ALA A 49 -2.27 -8.05 -5.21
CA ALA A 49 -3.37 -7.77 -6.10
C ALA A 49 -4.39 -8.93 -6.09
N GLN A 50 -5.58 -8.67 -6.62
CA GLN A 50 -6.59 -9.70 -6.81
C GLN A 50 -6.27 -10.54 -8.06
N PRO A 51 -6.61 -11.84 -8.07
CA PRO A 51 -6.52 -12.66 -9.28
C PRO A 51 -7.40 -12.08 -10.40
N THR A 52 -6.91 -12.17 -11.63
CA THR A 52 -7.62 -11.67 -12.81
C THR A 52 -8.72 -12.64 -13.24
N TYR A 53 -9.94 -12.13 -13.41
CA TYR A 53 -11.09 -12.91 -13.85
C TYR A 53 -11.61 -12.40 -15.20
N LYS A 54 -11.90 -13.30 -16.16
CA LYS A 54 -12.41 -12.91 -17.49
C LYS A 54 -13.74 -12.13 -17.46
N ASN A 55 -14.57 -12.37 -16.44
CA ASN A 55 -15.95 -11.86 -16.40
C ASN A 55 -16.21 -10.85 -15.27
N LYS A 56 -15.16 -10.38 -14.56
CA LYS A 56 -15.31 -9.43 -13.45
C LYS A 56 -14.11 -8.49 -13.35
N PRO A 57 -14.31 -7.21 -13.02
CA PRO A 57 -13.20 -6.31 -12.72
C PRO A 57 -12.46 -6.79 -11.47
N SER A 58 -11.13 -6.80 -11.54
CA SER A 58 -10.21 -7.18 -10.46
C SER A 58 -9.22 -6.04 -10.21
N ILE A 59 -8.79 -5.87 -8.97
CA ILE A 59 -7.68 -4.96 -8.64
C ILE A 59 -6.39 -5.62 -9.15
N THR A 60 -5.84 -5.12 -10.25
CA THR A 60 -4.61 -5.68 -10.84
C THR A 60 -3.35 -5.08 -10.21
N VAL A 61 -2.21 -5.70 -10.49
CA VAL A 61 -0.90 -5.20 -10.01
C VAL A 61 -0.63 -3.80 -10.56
N GLU A 62 -1.01 -3.53 -11.80
CA GLU A 62 -0.84 -2.23 -12.46
C GLU A 62 -1.67 -1.15 -11.74
N MET A 63 -2.92 -1.46 -11.37
CA MET A 63 -3.76 -0.53 -10.62
C MET A 63 -3.16 -0.19 -9.24
N VAL A 64 -2.57 -1.18 -8.56
CA VAL A 64 -1.88 -0.98 -7.28
C VAL A 64 -0.62 -0.13 -7.48
N LYS A 65 0.20 -0.44 -8.48
CA LYS A 65 1.41 0.34 -8.81
C LYS A 65 1.07 1.79 -9.13
N GLU A 66 0.04 2.05 -9.93
CA GLU A 66 -0.41 3.40 -10.22
C GLU A 66 -0.89 4.14 -8.98
N CYS A 67 -1.61 3.48 -8.08
CA CYS A 67 -2.04 4.06 -6.81
C CYS A 67 -0.83 4.47 -5.95
N LEU A 68 0.18 3.61 -5.83
CA LEU A 68 1.39 3.89 -5.05
C LEU A 68 2.18 5.07 -5.63
N LEU A 69 2.30 5.14 -6.96
CA LEU A 69 3.02 6.22 -7.65
C LEU A 69 2.27 7.56 -7.59
N LYS A 70 0.97 7.57 -7.93
CA LYS A 70 0.19 8.80 -8.13
C LYS A 70 -0.44 9.31 -6.84
N ASP A 71 -1.05 8.42 -6.07
CA ASP A 71 -1.84 8.80 -4.88
C ASP A 71 -0.97 8.85 -3.61
N ASN A 72 0.04 7.97 -3.52
CA ASN A 72 0.92 7.87 -2.35
C ASN A 72 2.34 8.41 -2.57
N GLN A 73 2.67 8.86 -3.78
CA GLN A 73 3.95 9.49 -4.14
C GLN A 73 5.18 8.64 -3.77
N ILE A 74 5.03 7.31 -3.80
CA ILE A 74 6.17 6.40 -3.61
C ILE A 74 6.95 6.37 -4.92
N PRO A 75 8.27 6.59 -4.90
CA PRO A 75 9.05 6.61 -6.12
C PRO A 75 9.22 5.18 -6.67
N GLU A 76 9.34 5.07 -8.00
CA GLU A 76 9.29 3.78 -8.69
C GLU A 76 10.42 2.83 -8.28
N ASP A 77 11.60 3.36 -7.94
CA ASP A 77 12.75 2.59 -7.44
C ASP A 77 12.50 1.89 -6.10
N GLN A 78 11.42 2.28 -5.38
CA GLN A 78 10.99 1.64 -4.15
C GLN A 78 9.88 0.60 -4.34
N ILE A 79 9.42 0.40 -5.58
CA ILE A 79 8.38 -0.57 -5.94
C ILE A 79 9.04 -1.71 -6.74
N TRP A 80 9.14 -2.88 -6.12
CA TRP A 80 9.87 -4.06 -6.63
C TRP A 80 8.96 -5.28 -6.70
#